data_AF-A0A960X292-F1
#
_entry.id   AF-A0A960X292-F1
#
_cell.length_a   1.000
_cell.length_b   1.000
_cell.length_c   1.000
_cell.angle_alpha   90.00
_cell.angle_beta   90.00
_cell.angle_gamma   90.00
#
_symmetry.space_group_name_H-M   'P 1'
#
loop_
_entity.id
_entity.type
_entity.pdbx_description
1 polymer ?
#
loop_
_entity_poly.entity_id
_entity_poly.type
_entity_poly.pdbx_seq_one_letter_code
_entity_poly.pdbx_strand_id
1 'polypeptide(L)'
;MMSRYSFFLGWAAMLLLTGSLHSATFTWVPIDDPGNSADTATGRGSVAYRYSIMKYEVTNAQYAEFLNAKAKSDPNGLFATGSTNIGIYRTGASGAYKYSVNQASAKNPVVYVSWDDARRFCNWVHNGMGSGDTETGAYDMSLGAYDIRDPESKVWLPDIDEWYKAAYFDPTRYSGAGGYYRYPTRNDGPPESRRPSSLPNSMNYYNYDGAVDGVNDGWALVSAFSYYYYLGNTLTPVGAYSGSGSYYRTFDQGGNAAEIIEYPSSFSSLTLGGSWDDSTYDVSKSPSGYYRSEGDRVGFRMAGVAPPEIDDQPDDVAVLEGQSAVFSVGAVGIGLRYQWRKNGANIAGATNSVYSVGAVTKTSGGTYSVVITNFTGKVTSLGAKLTVVAAPGIKTQPAAKIVVQGKTAT
;
A
#
# COMPACT_ATOMS: atom_id res chain seq x y z
N MET A 1 -23.07 -69.73 -14.28
CA MET A 1 -24.32 -68.95 -14.35
C MET A 1 -24.32 -68.02 -13.13
N MET A 2 -24.44 -66.71 -13.34
CA MET A 2 -24.38 -65.61 -12.34
C MET A 2 -23.02 -65.32 -11.69
N SER A 3 -22.39 -64.20 -12.06
CA SER A 3 -21.96 -63.14 -11.12
C SER A 3 -21.21 -61.99 -11.85
N ARG A 4 -21.97 -60.91 -12.10
CA ARG A 4 -21.64 -59.47 -11.97
C ARG A 4 -20.25 -58.96 -12.42
N TYR A 5 -20.21 -58.39 -13.64
CA TYR A 5 -19.29 -57.30 -13.99
C TYR A 5 -19.93 -55.96 -13.62
N SER A 6 -19.35 -55.25 -12.65
CA SER A 6 -19.72 -53.88 -12.31
C SER A 6 -18.98 -52.91 -13.24
N PHE A 7 -19.75 -52.06 -13.92
CA PHE A 7 -19.27 -50.93 -14.69
C PHE A 7 -18.64 -49.89 -13.76
N PHE A 8 -17.35 -49.60 -13.92
CA PHE A 8 -16.75 -48.36 -13.44
C PHE A 8 -16.97 -47.28 -14.50
N LEU A 9 -17.84 -46.30 -14.19
CA LEU A 9 -17.86 -45.02 -14.90
C LEU A 9 -16.53 -44.30 -14.63
N GLY A 10 -15.69 -44.21 -15.67
CA GLY A 10 -14.52 -43.34 -15.66
C GLY A 10 -14.98 -41.89 -15.58
N TRP A 11 -14.62 -41.21 -14.51
CA TRP A 11 -14.77 -39.77 -14.38
C TRP A 11 -13.93 -39.09 -15.44
N ALA A 12 -14.56 -38.27 -16.28
CA ALA A 12 -13.86 -37.33 -17.13
C ALA A 12 -13.07 -36.37 -16.23
N ALA A 13 -11.75 -36.45 -16.32
CA ALA A 13 -10.86 -35.47 -15.71
C ALA A 13 -11.16 -34.11 -16.36
N MET A 14 -11.92 -33.28 -15.64
CA MET A 14 -12.03 -31.86 -15.91
C MET A 14 -10.63 -31.27 -15.70
N LEU A 15 -9.89 -31.15 -16.80
CA LEU A 15 -8.65 -30.40 -16.86
C LEU A 15 -9.02 -28.95 -16.54
N LEU A 16 -8.95 -28.61 -15.25
CA LEU A 16 -8.88 -27.23 -14.80
C LEU A 16 -7.63 -26.66 -15.44
N LEU A 17 -7.81 -26.02 -16.60
CA LEU A 17 -6.92 -24.98 -17.08
C LEU A 17 -6.79 -24.00 -15.92
N THR A 18 -5.70 -24.12 -15.16
CA THR A 18 -5.26 -23.11 -14.21
C THR A 18 -4.85 -21.89 -15.02
N GLY A 19 -5.83 -21.16 -15.53
CA GLY A 19 -5.66 -19.79 -15.93
C GLY A 19 -5.52 -18.96 -14.66
N SER A 20 -4.29 -18.72 -14.24
CA SER A 20 -3.98 -17.53 -13.45
C SER A 20 -2.59 -17.02 -13.83
N LEU A 21 -2.53 -16.30 -14.95
CA LEU A 21 -1.50 -15.31 -15.22
C LEU A 21 -2.17 -13.93 -15.08
N HIS A 22 -2.60 -13.59 -13.87
CA HIS A 22 -2.98 -12.25 -13.44
C HIS A 22 -2.52 -12.18 -11.97
N SER A 23 -1.74 -11.23 -11.50
CA SER A 23 -1.64 -9.81 -11.82
C SER A 23 -0.28 -9.31 -11.31
N ALA A 24 0.33 -8.32 -11.96
CA ALA A 24 1.50 -7.63 -11.43
C ALA A 24 1.15 -7.01 -10.06
N THR A 25 1.63 -7.62 -8.99
CA THR A 25 1.31 -7.17 -7.63
C THR A 25 1.99 -5.84 -7.32
N PHE A 26 1.24 -4.87 -6.79
CA PHE A 26 1.80 -3.64 -6.24
C PHE A 26 2.42 -3.91 -4.87
N THR A 27 3.60 -3.35 -4.62
CA THR A 27 4.23 -3.40 -3.29
C THR A 27 3.94 -2.07 -2.58
N TRP A 28 3.30 -2.14 -1.42
CA TRP A 28 2.91 -0.97 -0.62
C TRP A 28 3.77 -0.88 0.63
N VAL A 29 4.03 0.35 1.09
CA VAL A 29 4.63 0.62 2.40
C VAL A 29 3.70 1.49 3.23
N PRO A 30 3.51 1.19 4.52
CA PRO A 30 2.72 2.04 5.40
C PRO A 30 3.48 3.33 5.72
N ILE A 31 2.78 4.46 5.66
CA ILE A 31 3.25 5.77 6.10
C ILE A 31 2.50 6.12 7.38
N ASP A 32 3.23 6.09 8.49
CA ASP A 32 2.70 6.25 9.85
C ASP A 32 2.88 7.68 10.36
N ASP A 33 2.90 7.86 11.69
CA ASP A 33 3.11 9.13 12.39
C ASP A 33 2.02 10.17 12.04
N PRO A 34 0.72 9.83 12.17
CA PRO A 34 -0.37 10.76 11.88
C PRO A 34 -0.28 12.00 12.77
N GLY A 35 -0.59 13.17 12.21
CA GLY A 35 -0.53 14.46 12.92
C GLY A 35 0.90 15.03 13.04
N ASN A 36 1.85 14.52 12.25
CA ASN A 36 3.18 15.10 12.15
C ASN A 36 3.12 16.56 11.69
N SER A 37 4.03 17.38 12.22
CA SER A 37 4.13 18.79 11.81
C SER A 37 4.63 18.91 10.37
N ALA A 38 4.18 19.95 9.67
CA ALA A 38 4.70 20.30 8.35
C ALA A 38 6.19 20.71 8.42
N ASP A 39 6.92 20.54 7.32
CA ASP A 39 8.26 21.07 7.15
C ASP A 39 8.22 22.59 7.22
N THR A 40 8.90 23.18 8.20
CA THR A 40 8.95 24.64 8.39
C THR A 40 9.53 25.39 7.19
N ALA A 41 10.32 24.71 6.34
CA ALA A 41 10.93 25.32 5.16
C ALA A 41 9.96 25.46 3.97
N THR A 42 8.98 24.55 3.85
CA THR A 42 8.11 24.48 2.66
C THR A 42 6.62 24.56 2.99
N GLY A 43 6.25 24.39 4.26
CA GLY A 43 4.86 24.29 4.71
C GLY A 43 4.17 22.98 4.35
N ARG A 44 4.92 21.95 3.92
CA ARG A 44 4.39 20.68 3.38
C ARG A 44 4.66 19.48 4.28
N GLY A 45 3.94 18.39 4.05
CA GLY A 45 4.18 17.08 4.66
C GLY A 45 3.35 16.77 5.90
N SER A 46 2.47 17.68 6.33
CA SER A 46 1.58 17.43 7.47
C SER A 46 0.42 16.52 7.05
N VAL A 47 0.36 15.31 7.59
CA VAL A 47 -0.70 14.35 7.25
C VAL A 47 -1.38 13.84 8.52
N ALA A 48 -2.69 14.03 8.64
CA ALA A 48 -3.46 13.75 9.85
C ALA A 48 -3.82 12.27 10.05
N TYR A 49 -3.55 11.41 9.07
CA TYR A 49 -3.94 10.00 9.07
C TYR A 49 -2.82 9.11 8.57
N ARG A 50 -2.93 7.82 8.91
CA ARG A 50 -2.07 6.76 8.38
C ARG A 50 -2.58 6.31 7.02
N TYR A 51 -1.66 6.12 6.07
CA TYR A 51 -1.97 5.64 4.73
C TYR A 51 -0.87 4.69 4.24
N SER A 52 -1.00 4.14 3.05
CA SER A 52 0.05 3.39 2.40
C SER A 52 0.35 4.02 1.04
N ILE A 53 1.60 3.93 0.63
CA ILE A 53 2.04 4.39 -0.69
C ILE A 53 2.80 3.28 -1.38
N MET A 54 2.75 3.24 -2.70
CA MET A 54 3.56 2.31 -3.46
C MET A 54 5.04 2.54 -3.16
N LYS A 55 5.75 1.44 -2.92
CA LYS A 55 7.18 1.43 -2.62
C LYS A 55 8.02 2.05 -3.75
N TYR A 56 7.52 1.88 -4.97
CA TYR A 56 8.15 2.19 -6.25
C TYR A 56 7.15 2.91 -7.15
N GLU A 57 7.62 3.59 -8.19
CA GLU A 57 6.77 4.06 -9.29
C GLU A 57 6.05 2.88 -9.98
N VAL A 58 4.93 3.16 -10.64
CA VAL A 58 4.26 2.18 -11.51
C VAL A 58 5.20 1.81 -12.64
N THR A 59 5.39 0.51 -12.85
CA THR A 59 6.34 -0.03 -13.83
C THR A 59 5.69 -0.25 -15.20
N ASN A 60 6.52 -0.34 -16.24
CA ASN A 60 6.08 -0.74 -17.58
C ASN A 60 5.29 -2.06 -17.60
N ALA A 61 5.70 -3.05 -16.79
CA ALA A 61 4.98 -4.31 -16.66
C ALA A 61 3.56 -4.14 -16.11
N GLN A 62 3.41 -3.33 -15.05
CA GLN A 62 2.12 -3.05 -14.44
C GLN A 62 1.22 -2.25 -15.37
N TYR A 63 1.77 -1.24 -16.05
CA TYR A 63 0.99 -0.42 -16.98
C TYR A 63 0.59 -1.19 -18.25
N ALA A 64 1.44 -2.08 -18.77
CA ALA A 64 1.07 -2.95 -19.88
C ALA A 64 -0.08 -3.91 -19.55
N GLU A 65 -0.23 -4.34 -18.29
CA GLU A 65 -1.39 -5.12 -17.85
C GLU A 65 -2.68 -4.28 -17.96
N PHE A 66 -2.63 -3.04 -17.48
CA PHE A 66 -3.73 -2.09 -17.62
C PHE A 66 -4.11 -1.85 -19.09
N LEU A 67 -3.13 -1.63 -19.96
CA LEU A 67 -3.36 -1.44 -21.39
C LEU A 67 -3.98 -2.68 -22.05
N ASN A 68 -3.52 -3.88 -21.74
CA ASN A 68 -4.12 -5.11 -22.28
C ASN A 68 -5.57 -5.31 -21.79
N ALA A 69 -5.89 -4.85 -20.58
CA ALA A 69 -7.23 -4.91 -20.03
C ALA A 69 -8.16 -3.86 -20.68
N LYS A 70 -7.69 -2.63 -20.88
CA LYS A 70 -8.55 -1.46 -21.15
C LYS A 70 -8.34 -0.79 -22.51
N ALA A 71 -7.20 -0.98 -23.16
CA ALA A 71 -6.80 -0.25 -24.37
C ALA A 71 -6.82 -1.10 -25.66
N LYS A 72 -7.73 -2.08 -25.80
CA LYS A 72 -7.84 -2.91 -27.01
C LYS A 72 -8.21 -2.12 -28.26
N SER A 73 -9.08 -1.12 -28.12
CA SER A 73 -9.36 -0.08 -29.14
C SER A 73 -8.75 1.28 -28.77
N ASP A 74 -8.24 1.39 -27.53
CA ASP A 74 -7.62 2.56 -26.94
C ASP A 74 -8.42 3.87 -27.11
N PRO A 75 -9.72 3.90 -26.73
CA PRO A 75 -10.59 5.04 -27.00
C PRO A 75 -10.19 6.30 -26.20
N ASN A 76 -9.46 6.11 -25.09
CA ASN A 76 -9.02 7.18 -24.20
C ASN A 76 -7.57 7.60 -24.46
N GLY A 77 -6.89 7.00 -25.45
CA GLY A 77 -5.50 7.31 -25.74
C GLY A 77 -4.52 6.96 -24.61
N LEU A 78 -4.78 5.87 -23.87
CA LEU A 78 -3.97 5.42 -22.73
C LEU A 78 -2.54 5.03 -23.14
N PHE A 79 -2.28 4.81 -24.43
CA PHE A 79 -0.96 4.51 -24.95
C PHE A 79 -0.48 5.59 -25.93
N ALA A 80 0.48 6.40 -25.48
CA ALA A 80 1.15 7.40 -26.30
C ALA A 80 1.79 6.80 -27.56
N THR A 81 1.31 7.19 -28.74
CA THR A 81 1.79 6.70 -30.04
C THR A 81 3.06 7.43 -30.49
N GLY A 82 4.08 6.71 -30.96
CA GLY A 82 5.36 7.28 -31.43
C GLY A 82 6.53 7.13 -30.46
N SER A 83 6.25 6.63 -29.25
CA SER A 83 7.18 6.31 -28.16
C SER A 83 8.03 5.07 -28.47
N THR A 84 8.86 5.13 -29.51
CA THR A 84 9.70 3.98 -29.94
C THR A 84 10.71 3.48 -28.90
N ASN A 85 10.72 3.97 -27.64
CA ASN A 85 11.76 3.53 -26.71
C ASN A 85 11.47 3.58 -25.20
N ILE A 86 10.24 3.35 -24.71
CA ILE A 86 10.04 3.27 -23.24
C ILE A 86 9.32 2.01 -22.77
N GLY A 87 9.74 0.88 -23.34
CA GLY A 87 9.58 -0.42 -22.71
C GLY A 87 8.26 -1.14 -22.95
N ILE A 88 7.24 -0.50 -23.54
CA ILE A 88 5.97 -1.14 -23.94
C ILE A 88 5.79 -1.02 -25.47
N TYR A 89 5.41 -2.12 -26.11
CA TYR A 89 5.15 -2.21 -27.54
C TYR A 89 3.69 -2.55 -27.80
N ARG A 90 3.04 -1.76 -28.65
CA ARG A 90 1.69 -2.06 -29.16
C ARG A 90 1.78 -2.79 -30.49
N THR A 91 1.00 -3.86 -30.63
CA THR A 91 0.82 -4.62 -31.88
C THR A 91 -0.66 -4.82 -32.17
N GLY A 92 -1.01 -5.20 -33.41
CA GLY A 92 -2.39 -5.38 -33.85
C GLY A 92 -3.04 -4.09 -34.37
N ALA A 93 -4.36 -4.08 -34.42
CA ALA A 93 -5.17 -2.97 -34.91
C ALA A 93 -6.23 -2.58 -33.85
N SER A 94 -6.83 -1.40 -33.99
CA SER A 94 -7.88 -0.94 -33.07
C SER A 94 -9.00 -1.98 -32.94
N GLY A 95 -9.40 -2.26 -31.70
CA GLY A 95 -10.32 -3.32 -31.31
C GLY A 95 -9.62 -4.62 -30.92
N ALA A 96 -8.34 -4.78 -31.27
CA ALA A 96 -7.54 -5.97 -31.01
C ALA A 96 -6.07 -5.67 -30.66
N TYR A 97 -5.78 -4.45 -30.17
CA TYR A 97 -4.42 -4.10 -29.74
C TYR A 97 -3.94 -5.04 -28.62
N LYS A 98 -2.64 -5.36 -28.68
CA LYS A 98 -1.91 -6.10 -27.65
C LYS A 98 -0.67 -5.33 -27.25
N TYR A 99 -0.39 -5.32 -25.94
CA TYR A 99 0.73 -4.59 -25.37
C TYR A 99 1.73 -5.58 -24.77
N SER A 100 2.96 -5.59 -25.28
CA SER A 100 4.05 -6.42 -24.76
C SER A 100 5.14 -5.53 -24.17
N VAL A 101 5.96 -6.10 -23.29
CA VAL A 101 6.97 -5.34 -22.53
C VAL A 101 8.36 -5.83 -22.89
N ASN A 102 9.29 -4.90 -23.16
CA ASN A 102 10.72 -5.22 -23.19
C ASN A 102 11.15 -5.69 -21.80
N GLN A 103 11.54 -6.95 -21.67
CA GLN A 103 11.89 -7.54 -20.38
C GLN A 103 13.04 -6.81 -19.68
N ALA A 104 13.96 -6.20 -20.43
CA ALA A 104 15.06 -5.43 -19.86
C ALA A 104 14.59 -4.15 -19.15
N SER A 105 13.46 -3.58 -19.55
CA SER A 105 12.87 -2.37 -18.96
C SER A 105 11.51 -2.60 -18.32
N ALA A 106 11.15 -3.87 -18.07
CA ALA A 106 9.85 -4.23 -17.50
C ALA A 106 9.65 -3.63 -16.10
N LYS A 107 10.74 -3.45 -15.36
CA LYS A 107 10.78 -2.82 -14.04
C LYS A 107 11.10 -1.33 -14.07
N ASN A 108 11.34 -0.73 -15.23
CA ASN A 108 11.50 0.72 -15.30
C ASN A 108 10.15 1.38 -15.05
N PRO A 109 10.12 2.61 -14.50
CA PRO A 109 8.88 3.37 -14.36
C PRO A 109 8.22 3.54 -15.73
N VAL A 110 6.89 3.47 -15.75
CA VAL A 110 6.12 3.92 -16.90
C VAL A 110 6.22 5.44 -16.99
N VAL A 111 6.40 5.93 -18.20
CA VAL A 111 6.35 7.35 -18.56
C VAL A 111 5.55 7.49 -19.86
N TYR A 112 5.41 8.71 -20.39
CA TYR A 112 4.38 9.06 -21.38
C TYR A 112 2.97 8.74 -20.87
N VAL A 113 2.72 9.11 -19.63
CA VAL A 113 1.42 9.03 -18.99
C VAL A 113 0.99 10.43 -18.59
N SER A 114 -0.27 10.73 -18.85
CA SER A 114 -0.91 11.97 -18.45
C SER A 114 -1.54 11.85 -17.05
N TRP A 115 -2.01 12.98 -16.52
CA TRP A 115 -2.85 13.01 -15.33
C TRP A 115 -4.09 12.12 -15.46
N ASP A 116 -4.72 12.12 -16.63
CA ASP A 116 -5.95 11.35 -16.88
C ASP A 116 -5.66 9.85 -16.97
N ASP A 117 -4.50 9.46 -17.51
CA ASP A 117 -4.07 8.07 -17.53
C ASP A 117 -3.81 7.53 -16.13
N ALA A 118 -3.13 8.32 -15.31
CA ALA A 118 -2.82 7.97 -13.93
C ALA A 118 -4.11 7.82 -13.08
N ARG A 119 -5.10 8.72 -13.27
CA ARG A 119 -6.41 8.61 -12.61
C ARG A 119 -7.20 7.38 -13.08
N ARG A 120 -7.25 7.12 -14.39
CA ARG A 120 -7.92 5.92 -14.94
C ARG A 120 -7.24 4.64 -14.46
N PHE A 121 -5.92 4.64 -14.31
CA PHE A 121 -5.19 3.54 -13.70
C PHE A 121 -5.61 3.33 -12.24
N CYS A 122 -5.70 4.40 -11.45
CA CYS A 122 -6.20 4.34 -10.07
C CYS A 122 -7.63 3.80 -10.01
N ASN A 123 -8.55 4.26 -10.87
CA ASN A 123 -9.91 3.72 -10.97
C ASN A 123 -9.93 2.23 -11.29
N TRP A 124 -9.11 1.80 -12.25
CA TRP A 124 -9.01 0.39 -12.60
C TRP A 124 -8.53 -0.46 -11.42
N VAL A 125 -7.52 0.00 -10.67
CA VAL A 125 -7.04 -0.70 -9.47
C VAL A 125 -8.09 -0.66 -8.35
N HIS A 126 -8.75 0.48 -8.14
CA HIS A 126 -9.84 0.67 -7.17
C HIS A 126 -10.98 -0.34 -7.40
N ASN A 127 -11.29 -0.61 -8.67
CA ASN A 127 -12.38 -1.49 -9.09
C ASN A 127 -11.94 -2.95 -9.28
N GLY A 128 -10.81 -3.35 -8.71
CA GLY A 128 -10.38 -4.75 -8.66
C GLY A 128 -9.64 -5.24 -9.91
N MET A 129 -9.13 -4.33 -10.75
CA MET A 129 -8.34 -4.63 -11.95
C MET A 129 -9.11 -5.51 -12.95
N GLY A 130 -8.42 -6.05 -13.97
CA GLY A 130 -9.04 -6.88 -15.01
C GLY A 130 -10.17 -6.13 -15.73
N SER A 131 -11.42 -6.56 -15.54
CA SER A 131 -12.61 -5.90 -16.10
C SER A 131 -13.04 -4.62 -15.37
N GLY A 132 -12.33 -4.22 -14.30
CA GLY A 132 -12.61 -3.01 -13.51
C GLY A 132 -12.83 -1.76 -14.36
N ASP A 133 -13.72 -0.89 -13.91
CA ASP A 133 -14.05 0.36 -14.58
C ASP A 133 -12.90 1.37 -14.48
N THR A 134 -12.78 2.25 -15.48
CA THR A 134 -11.75 3.31 -15.52
C THR A 134 -12.33 4.70 -15.32
N GLU A 135 -13.64 4.86 -15.43
CA GLU A 135 -14.26 6.19 -15.47
C GLU A 135 -14.85 6.59 -14.10
N THR A 136 -15.04 5.64 -13.20
CA THR A 136 -15.55 5.82 -11.83
C THR A 136 -14.72 5.02 -10.83
N GLY A 137 -14.72 5.41 -9.55
CA GLY A 137 -14.00 4.69 -8.50
C GLY A 137 -13.38 5.65 -7.50
N ALA A 138 -12.07 5.85 -7.61
CA ALA A 138 -11.38 6.89 -6.86
C ALA A 138 -11.65 8.30 -7.43
N TYR A 139 -11.93 8.35 -8.72
CA TYR A 139 -12.11 9.55 -9.54
C TYR A 139 -13.35 9.39 -10.41
N ASP A 140 -14.14 10.46 -10.58
CA ASP A 140 -15.20 10.53 -11.59
C ASP A 140 -14.68 11.28 -12.83
N MET A 141 -14.33 10.51 -13.86
CA MET A 141 -13.76 11.04 -15.09
C MET A 141 -14.77 11.89 -15.89
N SER A 142 -16.08 11.77 -15.63
CA SER A 142 -17.10 12.59 -16.27
C SER A 142 -17.07 14.05 -15.82
N LEU A 143 -16.58 14.30 -14.60
CA LEU A 143 -16.36 15.64 -14.07
C LEU A 143 -15.10 16.29 -14.66
N GLY A 144 -14.25 15.51 -15.33
CA GLY A 144 -13.05 15.98 -16.03
C GLY A 144 -12.11 16.74 -15.10
N ALA A 145 -12.02 18.06 -15.31
CA ALA A 145 -11.19 18.97 -14.51
C ALA A 145 -11.91 19.54 -13.28
N TYR A 146 -13.07 19.00 -12.87
CA TYR A 146 -13.78 19.35 -11.63
C TYR A 146 -13.87 18.19 -10.64
N ASP A 147 -13.27 17.07 -11.00
CA ASP A 147 -13.25 15.86 -10.18
C ASP A 147 -12.36 16.05 -8.94
N ILE A 148 -12.84 15.62 -7.79
CA ILE A 148 -12.08 15.51 -6.54
C ILE A 148 -12.10 14.04 -6.15
N ARG A 149 -10.97 13.55 -5.66
CA ARG A 149 -10.84 12.21 -5.09
C ARG A 149 -12.03 11.89 -4.17
N ASP A 150 -12.66 10.75 -4.40
CA ASP A 150 -13.72 10.25 -3.52
C ASP A 150 -13.15 10.07 -2.10
N PRO A 151 -13.75 10.64 -1.04
CA PRO A 151 -13.25 10.48 0.33
C PRO A 151 -13.24 9.02 0.82
N GLU A 152 -14.00 8.12 0.20
CA GLU A 152 -14.00 6.68 0.48
C GLU A 152 -13.08 5.89 -0.46
N SER A 153 -12.27 6.57 -1.27
CA SER A 153 -11.28 5.97 -2.17
C SER A 153 -10.37 4.99 -1.44
N LYS A 154 -10.15 3.83 -2.07
CA LYS A 154 -9.24 2.81 -1.55
C LYS A 154 -7.80 2.98 -2.00
N VAL A 155 -7.62 3.55 -3.18
CA VAL A 155 -6.34 3.85 -3.85
C VAL A 155 -6.51 5.16 -4.62
N TRP A 156 -5.45 5.94 -4.73
CA TRP A 156 -5.46 7.27 -5.33
C TRP A 156 -4.04 7.71 -5.72
N LEU A 157 -3.90 8.86 -6.37
CA LEU A 157 -2.62 9.55 -6.55
C LEU A 157 -2.35 10.40 -5.33
N PRO A 158 -1.19 10.25 -4.66
CA PRO A 158 -0.92 10.96 -3.42
C PRO A 158 -1.01 12.47 -3.63
N ASP A 159 -1.51 13.18 -2.64
CA ASP A 159 -1.39 14.64 -2.62
C ASP A 159 0.04 15.08 -2.27
N ILE A 160 0.25 16.39 -2.32
CA ILE A 160 1.56 16.99 -2.07
C ILE A 160 2.09 16.69 -0.67
N ASP A 161 1.24 16.64 0.35
CA ASP A 161 1.64 16.42 1.74
C ASP A 161 1.89 14.95 2.01
N GLU A 162 1.05 14.07 1.46
CA GLU A 162 1.26 12.62 1.44
C GLU A 162 2.61 12.30 0.82
N TRP A 163 2.80 12.63 -0.47
CA TRP A 163 4.03 12.29 -1.19
C TRP A 163 5.28 12.86 -0.50
N TYR A 164 5.22 14.12 -0.06
CA TYR A 164 6.33 14.81 0.58
C TYR A 164 6.71 14.19 1.93
N LYS A 165 5.72 13.81 2.75
CA LYS A 165 5.97 13.08 4.00
C LYS A 165 6.66 11.75 3.72
N ALA A 166 6.16 10.97 2.77
CA ALA A 166 6.74 9.67 2.42
C ALA A 166 8.20 9.80 1.95
N ALA A 167 8.53 10.87 1.23
CA ALA A 167 9.86 11.13 0.69
C ALA A 167 10.87 11.62 1.74
N TYR A 168 10.49 12.62 2.54
CA TYR A 168 11.46 13.42 3.29
C TYR A 168 11.37 13.27 4.81
N PHE A 169 10.21 12.89 5.35
CA PHE A 169 9.99 12.86 6.79
C PHE A 169 10.70 11.66 7.44
N ASP A 170 11.28 11.92 8.61
CA ASP A 170 11.86 10.92 9.48
C ASP A 170 11.49 11.30 10.94
N PRO A 171 10.65 10.50 11.63
CA PRO A 171 10.21 10.78 12.99
C PRO A 171 11.36 10.68 14.01
N THR A 172 12.49 10.07 13.65
CA THR A 172 13.63 9.91 14.56
C THR A 172 14.57 11.13 14.57
N ARG A 173 14.40 12.06 13.61
CA ARG A 173 15.17 13.31 13.60
C ARG A 173 14.89 14.16 14.84
N TYR A 174 15.88 14.97 15.20
CA TYR A 174 15.80 15.93 16.30
C TYR A 174 15.36 15.28 17.62
N SER A 175 16.02 14.17 17.98
CA SER A 175 15.74 13.40 19.21
C SER A 175 14.31 12.89 19.30
N GLY A 176 13.72 12.49 18.18
CA GLY A 176 12.36 11.95 18.12
C GLY A 176 11.26 13.01 17.95
N ALA A 177 11.61 14.29 17.79
CA ALA A 177 10.62 15.33 17.47
C ALA A 177 10.12 15.23 16.02
N GLY A 178 10.83 14.49 15.16
CA GLY A 178 10.53 14.34 13.75
C GLY A 178 11.00 15.53 12.91
N GLY A 179 11.34 15.27 11.66
CA GLY A 179 11.81 16.31 10.76
C GLY A 179 11.99 15.83 9.33
N TYR A 180 12.33 16.76 8.43
CA TYR A 180 12.42 16.50 7.00
C TYR A 180 13.85 16.68 6.51
N TYR A 181 14.35 15.71 5.75
CA TYR A 181 15.61 15.83 5.02
C TYR A 181 15.46 16.74 3.80
N ARG A 182 16.57 17.28 3.30
CA ARG A 182 16.59 18.02 2.03
C ARG A 182 16.37 17.12 0.81
N TYR A 183 16.86 15.88 0.86
CA TYR A 183 16.77 14.89 -0.22
C TYR A 183 16.07 13.62 0.26
N PRO A 184 15.34 12.90 -0.62
CA PRO A 184 14.56 11.72 -0.23
C PRO A 184 15.43 10.51 0.19
N THR A 185 16.74 10.59 0.01
CA THR A 185 17.76 9.63 0.45
C THR A 185 18.08 9.67 1.95
N ARG A 186 17.29 10.39 2.75
CA ARG A 186 17.60 10.67 4.17
C ARG A 186 18.94 11.37 4.32
N ASN A 187 19.18 12.38 3.47
CA ASN A 187 20.39 13.19 3.54
C ASN A 187 20.09 14.67 3.31
N ASP A 188 20.86 15.55 3.97
CA ASP A 188 20.77 16.99 3.78
C ASP A 188 21.79 17.52 2.74
N GLY A 189 22.82 16.73 2.44
CA GLY A 189 23.76 16.94 1.34
C GLY A 189 23.28 16.29 0.02
N PRO A 190 23.72 16.82 -1.14
CA PRO A 190 23.28 16.35 -2.44
C PRO A 190 23.59 14.85 -2.64
N PRO A 191 22.68 14.07 -3.25
CA PRO A 191 22.93 12.69 -3.64
C PRO A 191 23.94 12.60 -4.78
N GLU A 192 24.67 11.50 -4.85
CA GLU A 192 25.53 11.20 -6.00
C GLU A 192 24.70 10.74 -7.21
N SER A 193 24.87 11.40 -8.36
CA SER A 193 24.38 10.87 -9.63
C SER A 193 25.36 9.82 -10.12
N ARG A 194 24.93 8.56 -10.22
CA ARG A 194 25.79 7.46 -10.64
C ARG A 194 24.99 6.25 -11.08
N ARG A 195 25.63 5.25 -11.68
CA ARG A 195 24.98 3.97 -12.03
C ARG A 195 24.33 3.31 -10.80
N PRO A 196 23.27 2.50 -10.99
CA PRO A 196 22.62 1.72 -9.94
C PRO A 196 23.59 1.10 -8.92
N SER A 197 23.30 1.31 -7.63
CA SER A 197 24.16 0.84 -6.55
C SER A 197 23.38 0.56 -5.26
N SER A 198 24.02 -0.16 -4.33
CA SER A 198 23.52 -0.31 -2.95
C SER A 198 24.09 0.73 -1.99
N LEU A 199 24.83 1.73 -2.51
CA LEU A 199 25.37 2.79 -1.67
C LEU A 199 24.23 3.73 -1.22
N PRO A 200 24.33 4.29 -0.01
CA PRO A 200 23.39 5.31 0.43
C PRO A 200 23.58 6.59 -0.40
N ASN A 201 22.57 7.46 -0.35
CA ASN A 201 22.62 8.79 -0.95
C ASN A 201 23.01 8.84 -2.44
N SER A 202 22.43 7.96 -3.26
CA SER A 202 22.61 7.93 -4.72
C SER A 202 21.27 7.87 -5.45
N MET A 203 21.19 8.49 -6.62
CA MET A 203 19.95 8.64 -7.40
C MET A 203 20.22 8.69 -8.90
N ASN A 204 19.17 8.54 -9.72
CA ASN A 204 19.21 8.71 -11.17
C ASN A 204 18.78 10.14 -11.56
N TYR A 205 19.73 11.05 -11.75
CA TYR A 205 19.43 12.43 -12.20
C TYR A 205 20.63 13.02 -12.96
N TYR A 206 20.51 14.22 -13.50
CA TYR A 206 21.64 14.87 -14.19
C TYR A 206 22.50 15.69 -13.23
N ASN A 207 23.78 15.35 -13.15
CA ASN A 207 24.78 16.17 -12.47
C ASN A 207 26.14 16.02 -13.14
N TYR A 208 26.80 17.13 -13.49
CA TYR A 208 28.12 17.12 -14.12
C TYR A 208 29.11 17.98 -13.33
N ASP A 209 30.13 17.38 -12.76
CA ASP A 209 31.15 18.07 -11.96
C ASP A 209 32.48 18.32 -12.69
N GLY A 210 32.62 17.83 -13.93
CA GLY A 210 33.82 17.99 -14.74
C GLY A 210 34.88 16.90 -14.55
N ALA A 211 34.67 15.94 -13.65
CA ALA A 211 35.46 14.73 -13.53
C ALA A 211 34.86 13.60 -14.41
N VAL A 212 35.64 12.54 -14.62
CA VAL A 212 35.18 11.30 -15.26
C VAL A 212 35.57 10.15 -14.34
N ASP A 213 34.86 10.03 -13.22
CA ASP A 213 35.16 9.06 -12.17
C ASP A 213 33.98 8.11 -11.85
N GLY A 214 32.91 8.20 -12.63
CA GLY A 214 31.68 7.42 -12.48
C GLY A 214 30.69 8.02 -11.47
N VAL A 215 30.93 9.23 -10.98
CA VAL A 215 30.10 9.96 -10.04
C VAL A 215 29.92 11.37 -10.56
N ASN A 216 28.67 11.83 -10.71
CA ASN A 216 28.34 13.15 -11.24
C ASN A 216 29.04 13.44 -12.59
N ASP A 217 29.11 12.44 -13.46
CA ASP A 217 29.69 12.54 -14.82
C ASP A 217 28.64 12.97 -15.89
N GLY A 218 27.50 13.51 -15.49
CA GLY A 218 26.35 13.83 -16.33
C GLY A 218 25.14 12.96 -15.99
N TRP A 219 24.60 12.24 -16.99
CA TRP A 219 23.51 11.29 -16.76
C TRP A 219 24.02 10.02 -16.06
N ALA A 220 23.31 9.55 -15.04
CA ALA A 220 23.68 8.37 -14.26
C ALA A 220 23.96 7.10 -15.10
N LEU A 221 23.29 6.94 -16.25
CA LEU A 221 23.45 5.77 -17.13
C LEU A 221 24.38 6.01 -18.34
N VAL A 222 24.77 7.26 -18.61
CA VAL A 222 25.56 7.66 -19.79
C VAL A 222 26.83 8.39 -19.34
N SER A 223 28.00 7.79 -19.56
CA SER A 223 29.28 8.47 -19.29
C SER A 223 29.54 9.60 -20.29
N ALA A 224 30.26 10.65 -19.89
CA ALA A 224 30.63 11.82 -20.71
C ALA A 224 31.15 11.49 -22.12
N PHE A 225 31.82 10.35 -22.32
CA PHE A 225 32.31 9.89 -23.64
C PHE A 225 31.22 9.44 -24.63
N SER A 226 29.96 9.29 -24.20
CA SER A 226 28.86 8.77 -25.03
C SER A 226 27.86 9.86 -25.48
N TYR A 227 28.19 11.14 -25.27
CA TYR A 227 27.34 12.30 -25.57
C TYR A 227 26.80 12.33 -27.02
N TYR A 228 27.57 11.81 -27.98
CA TYR A 228 27.21 11.82 -29.40
C TYR A 228 26.31 10.65 -29.87
N TYR A 229 26.09 9.64 -29.04
CA TYR A 229 25.29 8.46 -29.37
C TYR A 229 24.20 8.26 -28.30
N TYR A 230 23.11 9.01 -28.41
CA TYR A 230 21.88 8.75 -27.67
C TYR A 230 21.28 7.41 -28.13
N LEU A 231 21.72 6.33 -27.50
CA LEU A 231 21.30 4.96 -27.80
C LEU A 231 20.98 4.22 -26.49
N GLY A 232 20.00 4.69 -25.72
CA GLY A 232 19.58 3.95 -24.52
C GLY A 232 18.49 4.62 -23.69
N ASN A 233 17.73 3.79 -22.98
CA ASN A 233 16.77 4.19 -21.95
C ASN A 233 17.53 4.70 -20.71
N THR A 234 17.33 5.96 -20.34
CA THR A 234 17.96 6.65 -19.19
C THR A 234 17.26 6.36 -17.86
N LEU A 235 16.11 5.68 -17.88
CA LEU A 235 15.42 5.19 -16.69
C LEU A 235 16.09 3.93 -16.14
N THR A 236 16.12 3.83 -14.82
CA THR A 236 16.58 2.63 -14.10
C THR A 236 15.39 1.77 -13.67
N PRO A 237 15.58 0.45 -13.50
CA PRO A 237 14.61 -0.37 -12.79
C PRO A 237 14.29 0.24 -11.44
N VAL A 238 13.01 0.28 -11.05
CA VAL A 238 12.62 0.79 -9.74
C VAL A 238 13.32 0.01 -8.62
N GLY A 239 13.77 0.73 -7.59
CA GLY A 239 14.57 0.20 -6.48
C GLY A 239 16.02 -0.13 -6.82
N ALA A 240 16.53 0.29 -7.99
CA ALA A 240 17.92 0.09 -8.39
C ALA A 240 18.93 0.71 -7.42
N TYR A 241 18.57 1.84 -6.78
CA TYR A 241 19.35 2.51 -5.73
C TYR A 241 18.95 1.98 -4.35
N SER A 242 19.17 0.68 -4.13
CA SER A 242 18.66 -0.06 -2.95
C SER A 242 19.14 0.45 -1.58
N GLY A 243 20.23 1.22 -1.53
CA GLY A 243 20.73 1.86 -0.30
C GLY A 243 20.11 3.23 0.00
N SER A 244 19.26 3.75 -0.89
CA SER A 244 18.88 5.16 -0.97
C SER A 244 17.39 5.42 -0.71
N GLY A 245 16.75 4.55 0.07
CA GLY A 245 15.34 4.69 0.43
C GLY A 245 15.08 5.73 1.53
N SER A 246 13.84 6.22 1.57
CA SER A 246 13.34 7.09 2.64
C SER A 246 13.25 6.35 3.99
N TYR A 247 12.85 7.07 5.05
CA TYR A 247 12.58 6.44 6.35
C TYR A 247 11.53 5.32 6.24
N TYR A 248 10.44 5.57 5.50
CA TYR A 248 9.37 4.59 5.28
C TYR A 248 9.69 3.56 4.19
N ARG A 249 10.92 3.56 3.65
CA ARG A 249 11.40 2.63 2.61
C ARG A 249 10.67 2.76 1.28
N THR A 250 10.22 3.97 0.93
CA THR A 250 9.95 4.33 -0.46
C THR A 250 11.27 4.59 -1.18
N PHE A 251 11.32 4.31 -2.47
CA PHE A 251 12.49 4.49 -3.32
C PHE A 251 12.15 5.37 -4.51
N ASP A 252 13.18 5.94 -5.11
CA ASP A 252 13.10 6.68 -6.39
C ASP A 252 12.18 7.91 -6.35
N GLN A 253 11.87 8.44 -5.16
CA GLN A 253 11.17 9.73 -5.01
C GLN A 253 12.09 10.93 -5.29
N GLY A 254 13.27 10.69 -5.85
CA GLY A 254 14.22 11.70 -6.28
C GLY A 254 14.92 11.20 -7.54
N GLY A 255 14.70 11.89 -8.66
CA GLY A 255 15.18 11.47 -9.97
C GLY A 255 14.37 10.30 -10.55
N ASN A 256 14.98 9.60 -11.51
CA ASN A 256 14.36 8.55 -12.32
C ASN A 256 13.17 9.08 -13.13
N ALA A 257 11.96 9.10 -12.59
CA ALA A 257 10.81 9.77 -13.19
C ALA A 257 10.18 10.71 -12.17
N ALA A 258 9.95 11.96 -12.57
CA ALA A 258 9.15 12.87 -11.77
C ALA A 258 7.72 12.32 -11.66
N GLU A 259 7.05 12.56 -10.54
CA GLU A 259 5.82 11.83 -10.23
C GLU A 259 4.61 12.73 -10.18
N ILE A 260 3.56 12.31 -10.87
CA ILE A 260 2.28 13.00 -10.87
C ILE A 260 1.59 12.85 -9.51
N ILE A 261 1.22 13.98 -8.91
CA ILE A 261 0.54 14.08 -7.61
C ILE A 261 -0.72 14.96 -7.69
N GLU A 262 -1.62 14.79 -6.74
CA GLU A 262 -2.76 15.68 -6.52
C GLU A 262 -2.33 17.03 -5.97
N TYR A 263 -2.94 18.10 -6.48
CA TYR A 263 -2.91 19.38 -5.79
C TYR A 263 -4.13 19.52 -4.86
N PRO A 264 -3.94 19.69 -3.54
CA PRO A 264 -5.04 19.54 -2.57
C PRO A 264 -6.10 20.65 -2.64
N SER A 265 -5.79 21.81 -3.25
CA SER A 265 -6.70 22.97 -3.25
C SER A 265 -7.23 23.34 -4.64
N SER A 266 -6.91 22.59 -5.68
CA SER A 266 -7.44 22.83 -7.03
C SER A 266 -7.31 21.59 -7.91
N PHE A 267 -8.07 21.58 -8.99
CA PHE A 267 -8.16 20.49 -9.96
C PHE A 267 -6.96 20.41 -10.91
N SER A 268 -5.77 20.37 -10.32
CA SER A 268 -4.51 20.29 -11.04
C SER A 268 -3.67 19.15 -10.53
N SER A 269 -2.86 18.64 -11.43
CA SER A 269 -1.77 17.77 -11.06
C SER A 269 -0.49 18.58 -11.02
N LEU A 270 0.41 18.15 -10.15
CA LEU A 270 1.77 18.61 -10.15
C LEU A 270 2.72 17.45 -10.37
N THR A 271 3.99 17.76 -10.59
CA THR A 271 5.07 16.80 -10.48
C THR A 271 6.00 17.12 -9.31
N LEU A 272 6.52 16.06 -8.68
CA LEU A 272 7.55 16.13 -7.64
C LEU A 272 8.69 15.15 -7.92
N GLY A 273 9.84 15.39 -7.27
CA GLY A 273 10.98 14.47 -7.23
C GLY A 273 12.00 14.65 -8.34
N GLY A 274 11.67 15.38 -9.42
CA GLY A 274 12.55 15.52 -10.58
C GLY A 274 12.79 14.19 -11.31
N SER A 275 13.45 14.25 -12.45
CA SER A 275 13.67 13.10 -13.34
C SER A 275 15.16 12.86 -13.61
N TRP A 276 15.44 11.83 -14.40
CA TRP A 276 16.79 11.45 -14.84
C TRP A 276 17.58 12.57 -15.56
N ASP A 277 16.91 13.59 -16.10
CA ASP A 277 17.52 14.73 -16.81
C ASP A 277 17.45 16.05 -16.03
N ASP A 278 16.94 16.03 -14.80
CA ASP A 278 16.81 17.24 -14.00
C ASP A 278 17.99 17.42 -13.04
N SER A 279 18.12 18.63 -12.50
CA SER A 279 19.27 19.02 -11.68
C SER A 279 19.13 18.62 -10.21
N THR A 280 20.21 18.78 -9.45
CA THR A 280 20.21 18.66 -7.97
C THR A 280 19.12 19.49 -7.27
N TYR A 281 18.69 20.59 -7.86
CA TYR A 281 17.61 21.41 -7.30
C TYR A 281 16.27 20.67 -7.40
N ASP A 282 15.95 20.13 -8.56
CA ASP A 282 14.65 19.51 -8.87
C ASP A 282 14.42 18.21 -8.10
N VAL A 283 15.50 17.46 -7.83
CA VAL A 283 15.48 16.22 -7.05
C VAL A 283 15.60 16.42 -5.53
N SER A 284 15.67 17.67 -5.08
CA SER A 284 15.52 18.01 -3.66
C SER A 284 14.05 18.21 -3.31
N LYS A 285 13.77 18.63 -2.07
CA LYS A 285 12.43 19.06 -1.60
C LYS A 285 11.88 20.33 -2.26
N SER A 286 12.24 20.57 -3.52
CA SER A 286 11.90 21.72 -4.34
C SER A 286 10.41 21.81 -4.67
N PRO A 287 9.96 23.02 -5.07
CA PRO A 287 8.58 23.25 -5.43
C PRO A 287 8.19 22.43 -6.67
N SER A 288 6.92 22.10 -6.69
CA SER A 288 6.26 21.25 -7.65
C SER A 288 5.92 22.00 -8.94
N GLY A 289 6.12 21.37 -10.10
CA GLY A 289 5.76 21.94 -11.40
C GLY A 289 4.33 21.61 -11.81
N TYR A 290 3.64 22.51 -12.51
CA TYR A 290 2.33 22.19 -13.10
C TYR A 290 2.49 21.21 -14.25
N TYR A 291 1.69 20.14 -14.29
CA TYR A 291 1.83 19.12 -15.32
C TYR A 291 0.47 18.66 -15.85
N ARG A 292 0.38 18.48 -17.17
CA ARG A 292 -0.81 17.95 -17.87
C ARG A 292 -0.49 17.13 -19.12
N SER A 293 0.75 17.12 -19.59
CA SER A 293 1.14 16.51 -20.88
C SER A 293 1.68 15.09 -20.68
N GLU A 294 2.05 14.42 -21.77
CA GLU A 294 2.82 13.16 -21.74
C GLU A 294 4.28 13.48 -22.06
N GLY A 295 5.22 12.79 -21.41
CA GLY A 295 6.66 12.98 -21.64
C GLY A 295 7.48 11.81 -21.10
N ASP A 296 8.74 11.73 -21.51
CA ASP A 296 9.68 10.66 -21.17
C ASP A 296 10.30 10.77 -19.77
N ARG A 297 9.88 11.78 -19.00
CA ARG A 297 10.40 12.11 -17.67
C ARG A 297 9.40 11.92 -16.55
N VAL A 298 8.13 11.72 -16.86
CA VAL A 298 7.06 11.78 -15.88
C VAL A 298 6.30 10.47 -15.82
N GLY A 299 6.28 9.90 -14.62
CA GLY A 299 5.52 8.71 -14.25
C GLY A 299 4.62 9.01 -13.05
N PHE A 300 4.24 7.98 -12.30
CA PHE A 300 3.44 8.15 -11.09
C PHE A 300 3.58 6.95 -10.16
N ARG A 301 3.17 7.15 -8.91
CA ARG A 301 2.90 6.08 -7.95
C ARG A 301 1.55 6.32 -7.31
N MET A 302 0.97 5.27 -6.73
CA MET A 302 -0.32 5.40 -6.02
C MET A 302 -0.10 5.45 -4.51
N ALA A 303 -1.02 6.13 -3.82
CA ALA A 303 -1.32 5.96 -2.41
C ALA A 303 -2.62 5.17 -2.23
N GLY A 304 -2.91 4.77 -1.00
CA GLY A 304 -4.05 3.92 -0.67
C GLY A 304 -4.26 3.77 0.82
N VAL A 305 -5.39 3.16 1.18
CA VAL A 305 -5.74 2.92 2.60
C VAL A 305 -4.70 2.00 3.25
N ALA A 306 -4.16 2.38 4.42
CA ALA A 306 -3.24 1.50 5.14
C ALA A 306 -3.95 0.24 5.66
N PRO A 307 -3.27 -0.93 5.72
CA PRO A 307 -3.81 -2.10 6.42
C PRO A 307 -4.17 -1.77 7.87
N PRO A 308 -5.16 -2.44 8.47
CA PRO A 308 -5.56 -2.16 9.85
C PRO A 308 -4.41 -2.44 10.82
N GLU A 309 -4.35 -1.67 11.90
CA GLU A 309 -3.38 -1.83 12.97
C GLU A 309 -4.08 -1.85 14.33
N ILE A 310 -3.60 -2.70 15.23
CA ILE A 310 -4.14 -2.83 16.59
C ILE A 310 -3.26 -2.01 17.52
N ASP A 311 -3.84 -0.98 18.14
CA ASP A 311 -3.19 -0.11 19.12
C ASP A 311 -3.54 -0.49 20.56
N ASP A 312 -4.61 -1.26 20.78
CA ASP A 312 -4.97 -1.83 22.08
C ASP A 312 -5.44 -3.29 21.97
N GLN A 313 -4.80 -4.17 22.71
CA GLN A 313 -5.06 -5.61 22.68
C GLN A 313 -6.22 -5.96 23.63
N PRO A 314 -7.02 -7.00 23.33
CA PRO A 314 -8.01 -7.48 24.28
C PRO A 314 -7.34 -8.09 25.51
N ASP A 315 -7.83 -7.73 26.70
CA ASP A 315 -7.35 -8.25 27.98
C ASP A 315 -8.02 -9.57 28.38
N ASP A 316 -7.30 -10.36 29.18
CA ASP A 316 -7.86 -11.52 29.88
C ASP A 316 -8.99 -11.09 30.84
N VAL A 317 -10.06 -11.88 30.91
CA VAL A 317 -11.24 -11.60 31.75
C VAL A 317 -11.52 -12.79 32.65
N ALA A 318 -11.72 -12.53 33.95
CA ALA A 318 -12.17 -13.52 34.92
C ALA A 318 -13.46 -13.06 35.59
N VAL A 319 -14.53 -13.86 35.46
CA VAL A 319 -15.86 -13.53 36.01
C VAL A 319 -16.50 -14.77 36.64
N LEU A 320 -17.39 -14.54 37.61
CA LEU A 320 -18.18 -15.62 38.21
C LEU A 320 -19.18 -16.19 37.20
N GLU A 321 -19.46 -17.48 37.32
CA GLU A 321 -20.51 -18.13 36.53
C GLU A 321 -21.86 -17.39 36.68
N GLY A 322 -22.53 -17.15 35.54
CA GLY A 322 -23.77 -16.36 35.45
C GLY A 322 -23.57 -14.85 35.26
N GLN A 323 -22.37 -14.29 35.47
CA GLN A 323 -22.06 -12.89 35.16
C GLN A 323 -21.78 -12.68 33.66
N SER A 324 -21.77 -11.45 33.19
CA SER A 324 -21.33 -11.10 31.84
C SER A 324 -19.81 -10.88 31.78
N ALA A 325 -19.21 -11.14 30.62
CA ALA A 325 -17.83 -10.78 30.30
C ALA A 325 -17.80 -9.87 29.07
N VAL A 326 -16.84 -8.95 29.01
CA VAL A 326 -16.70 -8.00 27.90
C VAL A 326 -15.25 -8.01 27.42
N PHE A 327 -15.06 -8.14 26.12
CA PHE A 327 -13.78 -7.93 25.45
C PHE A 327 -13.87 -6.69 24.56
N SER A 328 -12.81 -5.90 24.53
CA SER A 328 -12.65 -4.76 23.62
C SER A 328 -11.34 -4.88 22.87
N VAL A 329 -11.27 -4.28 21.68
CA VAL A 329 -10.03 -4.09 20.92
C VAL A 329 -9.97 -2.65 20.45
N GLY A 330 -8.80 -2.03 20.55
CA GLY A 330 -8.49 -0.77 19.86
C GLY A 330 -7.87 -1.07 18.50
N ALA A 331 -8.29 -0.34 17.48
CA ALA A 331 -7.65 -0.42 16.18
C ALA A 331 -7.77 0.89 15.40
N VAL A 332 -6.73 1.18 14.61
CA VAL A 332 -6.66 2.29 13.67
C VAL A 332 -6.72 1.80 12.23
N GLY A 333 -7.35 2.60 11.37
CA GLY A 333 -7.48 2.35 9.94
C GLY A 333 -8.83 2.77 9.39
N ILE A 334 -8.93 2.86 8.06
CA ILE A 334 -10.14 3.27 7.36
C ILE A 334 -10.95 2.03 6.97
N GLY A 335 -12.27 2.07 7.13
CA GLY A 335 -13.19 1.02 6.68
C GLY A 335 -13.05 -0.32 7.43
N LEU A 336 -12.77 -0.27 8.74
CA LEU A 336 -12.53 -1.46 9.58
C LEU A 336 -13.78 -2.34 9.71
N ARG A 337 -13.59 -3.65 9.56
CA ARG A 337 -14.58 -4.71 9.81
C ARG A 337 -14.02 -5.70 10.81
N TYR A 338 -14.82 -6.07 11.80
CA TYR A 338 -14.39 -6.95 12.89
C TYR A 338 -15.05 -8.32 12.77
N GLN A 339 -14.35 -9.35 13.24
CA GLN A 339 -14.91 -10.68 13.41
C GLN A 339 -14.25 -11.34 14.63
N TRP A 340 -14.98 -11.40 15.74
CA TRP A 340 -14.51 -12.11 16.93
C TRP A 340 -14.55 -13.62 16.72
N ARG A 341 -13.64 -14.30 17.40
CA ARG A 341 -13.41 -15.73 17.33
C ARG A 341 -13.20 -16.27 18.73
N LYS A 342 -13.67 -17.49 18.96
CA LYS A 342 -13.39 -18.27 20.16
C LYS A 342 -12.64 -19.54 19.77
N ASN A 343 -11.48 -19.77 20.38
CA ASN A 343 -10.61 -20.91 20.09
C ASN A 343 -10.34 -21.08 18.58
N GLY A 344 -10.18 -19.96 17.87
CA GLY A 344 -9.94 -19.91 16.43
C GLY A 344 -11.19 -19.94 15.54
N ALA A 345 -12.37 -20.27 16.06
CA ALA A 345 -13.62 -20.33 15.28
C ALA A 345 -14.40 -19.01 15.36
N ASN A 346 -14.94 -18.54 14.22
CA ASN A 346 -15.74 -17.31 14.15
C ASN A 346 -16.99 -17.40 15.04
N ILE A 347 -17.26 -16.32 15.76
CA ILE A 347 -18.50 -16.14 16.52
C ILE A 347 -19.47 -15.38 15.61
N ALA A 348 -20.58 -16.01 15.23
CA ALA A 348 -21.56 -15.41 14.34
C ALA A 348 -22.11 -14.09 14.92
N GLY A 349 -22.17 -13.04 14.09
CA GLY A 349 -22.70 -11.72 14.46
C GLY A 349 -21.79 -10.86 15.36
N ALA A 350 -20.64 -11.38 15.81
CA ALA A 350 -19.71 -10.63 16.63
C ALA A 350 -18.78 -9.76 15.78
N THR A 351 -19.33 -8.65 15.25
CA THR A 351 -18.69 -7.80 14.22
C THR A 351 -18.36 -6.38 14.67
N ASN A 352 -18.38 -6.11 15.98
CA ASN A 352 -18.06 -4.81 16.57
C ASN A 352 -16.68 -4.84 17.25
N SER A 353 -16.12 -3.67 17.55
CA SER A 353 -14.88 -3.53 18.34
C SER A 353 -15.01 -4.01 19.80
N VAL A 354 -16.24 -4.11 20.30
CA VAL A 354 -16.56 -4.67 21.61
C VAL A 354 -17.41 -5.92 21.43
N TYR A 355 -17.05 -6.98 22.14
CA TYR A 355 -17.80 -8.22 22.20
C TYR A 355 -18.16 -8.60 23.64
N SER A 356 -19.47 -8.66 23.90
CA SER A 356 -20.01 -9.06 25.19
C SER A 356 -20.45 -10.53 25.14
N VAL A 357 -19.94 -11.30 26.08
CA VAL A 357 -20.51 -12.60 26.44
C VAL A 357 -21.55 -12.34 27.52
N GLY A 358 -22.79 -12.79 27.31
CA GLY A 358 -23.85 -12.73 28.32
C GLY A 358 -23.54 -13.61 29.53
N ALA A 359 -24.57 -14.09 30.23
CA ALA A 359 -24.41 -14.96 31.40
C ALA A 359 -23.46 -16.14 31.09
N VAL A 360 -22.23 -16.07 31.62
CA VAL A 360 -21.18 -17.01 31.28
C VAL A 360 -21.45 -18.35 31.95
N THR A 361 -21.15 -19.42 31.25
CA THR A 361 -21.16 -20.79 31.79
C THR A 361 -19.75 -21.35 31.70
N LYS A 362 -19.49 -22.50 32.31
CA LYS A 362 -18.19 -23.18 32.16
C LYS A 362 -17.76 -23.37 30.70
N THR A 363 -18.69 -23.59 29.76
CA THR A 363 -18.38 -23.74 28.33
C THR A 363 -18.09 -22.40 27.65
N SER A 364 -18.44 -21.27 28.25
CA SER A 364 -18.04 -19.92 27.79
C SER A 364 -16.54 -19.70 27.90
N GLY A 365 -15.84 -20.36 28.83
CA GLY A 365 -14.37 -20.27 28.93
C GLY A 365 -13.64 -20.63 27.63
N GLY A 366 -12.50 -19.98 27.40
CA GLY A 366 -11.68 -20.17 26.19
C GLY A 366 -10.85 -18.94 25.84
N THR A 367 -10.16 -19.00 24.71
CA THR A 367 -9.38 -17.88 24.17
C THR A 367 -10.20 -17.16 23.10
N TYR A 368 -10.38 -15.86 23.30
CA TYR A 368 -11.05 -14.94 22.40
C TYR A 368 -10.03 -14.13 21.62
N SER A 369 -10.25 -13.93 20.33
CA SER A 369 -9.42 -13.06 19.49
C SER A 369 -10.30 -12.43 18.42
N VAL A 370 -9.84 -11.36 17.79
CA VAL A 370 -10.58 -10.68 16.73
C VAL A 370 -9.72 -10.55 15.49
N VAL A 371 -10.33 -10.82 14.33
CA VAL A 371 -9.76 -10.48 13.03
C VAL A 371 -10.34 -9.14 12.62
N ILE A 372 -9.47 -8.18 12.33
CA ILE A 372 -9.84 -6.86 11.85
C ILE A 372 -9.38 -6.78 10.39
N THR A 373 -10.29 -6.43 9.50
CA THR A 373 -10.04 -6.40 8.05
C THR A 373 -10.47 -5.06 7.49
N ASN A 374 -9.74 -4.54 6.51
CA ASN A 374 -10.20 -3.49 5.62
C ASN A 374 -9.92 -3.89 4.16
N PHE A 375 -10.04 -2.94 3.23
CA PHE A 375 -9.85 -3.23 1.81
C PHE A 375 -8.41 -3.67 1.47
N THR A 376 -7.40 -3.23 2.21
CA THR A 376 -5.99 -3.45 1.88
C THR A 376 -5.33 -4.55 2.70
N GLY A 377 -5.96 -5.01 3.77
CA GLY A 377 -5.42 -6.14 4.53
C GLY A 377 -6.25 -6.56 5.72
N LYS A 378 -5.64 -7.45 6.52
CA LYS A 378 -6.21 -7.92 7.79
C LYS A 378 -5.12 -8.02 8.85
N VAL A 379 -5.49 -7.76 10.09
CA VAL A 379 -4.69 -7.98 11.30
C VAL A 379 -5.49 -8.86 12.26
N THR A 380 -4.79 -9.59 13.12
CA THR A 380 -5.39 -10.49 14.10
C THR A 380 -4.85 -10.13 15.47
N SER A 381 -5.74 -9.95 16.45
CA SER A 381 -5.34 -9.66 17.83
C SER A 381 -4.62 -10.83 18.48
N LEU A 382 -3.92 -10.53 19.58
CA LEU A 382 -3.55 -11.55 20.55
C LEU A 382 -4.81 -12.24 21.12
N GLY A 383 -4.60 -13.40 21.71
CA GLY A 383 -5.67 -14.16 22.36
C GLY A 383 -5.88 -13.73 23.80
N ALA A 384 -7.09 -13.28 24.12
CA ALA A 384 -7.55 -12.96 25.46
C ALA A 384 -8.29 -14.15 26.09
N LYS A 385 -7.98 -14.53 27.32
CA LYS A 385 -8.56 -15.69 28.01
C LYS A 385 -9.78 -15.30 28.83
N LEU A 386 -10.91 -15.96 28.59
CA LEU A 386 -12.05 -15.96 29.52
C LEU A 386 -11.90 -17.08 30.55
N THR A 387 -11.74 -16.71 31.81
CA THR A 387 -11.75 -17.63 32.95
C THR A 387 -13.10 -17.54 33.67
N VAL A 388 -13.85 -18.64 33.69
CA VAL A 388 -15.14 -18.71 34.40
C VAL A 388 -14.92 -19.32 35.78
N VAL A 389 -15.18 -18.52 36.80
CA VAL A 389 -15.00 -18.91 38.21
C VAL A 389 -16.32 -19.43 38.75
N ALA A 390 -16.34 -20.68 39.19
CA ALA A 390 -17.51 -21.23 39.87
C ALA A 390 -17.69 -20.57 41.25
N ALA A 391 -18.93 -20.26 41.64
CA ALA A 391 -19.22 -19.83 43.00
C ALA A 391 -18.82 -20.93 44.00
N PRO A 392 -18.29 -20.59 45.19
CA PRO A 392 -18.00 -21.58 46.21
C PRO A 392 -19.30 -22.29 46.66
N GLY A 393 -19.31 -23.62 46.54
CA GLY A 393 -20.41 -24.46 47.00
C GLY A 393 -20.18 -25.00 48.41
N ILE A 394 -21.22 -25.00 49.24
CA ILE A 394 -21.19 -25.68 50.54
C ILE A 394 -21.29 -27.19 50.29
N LYS A 395 -20.19 -27.93 50.51
CA LYS A 395 -20.16 -29.40 50.36
C LYS A 395 -20.90 -30.14 51.47
N THR A 396 -21.00 -29.55 52.65
CA THR A 396 -21.62 -30.18 53.82
C THR A 396 -22.25 -29.10 54.67
N GLN A 397 -23.58 -29.17 54.81
CA GLN A 397 -24.29 -28.30 55.74
C GLN A 397 -24.01 -28.76 57.18
N PRO A 398 -23.99 -27.85 58.16
CA PRO A 398 -23.92 -28.25 59.56
C PRO A 398 -25.13 -29.14 59.91
N ALA A 399 -24.87 -30.26 60.57
CA ALA A 399 -25.94 -31.14 61.05
C ALA A 399 -26.72 -30.41 62.17
N ALA A 400 -28.05 -30.50 62.13
CA ALA A 400 -28.88 -29.98 63.21
C ALA A 400 -28.53 -30.71 64.52
N LYS A 401 -28.10 -29.96 65.54
CA LYS A 401 -27.77 -30.51 66.86
C LYS A 401 -28.86 -30.12 67.85
N ILE A 402 -29.62 -31.11 68.32
CA ILE A 402 -30.58 -30.94 69.41
C ILE A 402 -29.82 -31.19 70.73
N VAL A 403 -29.86 -30.22 71.64
CA VAL A 403 -29.17 -30.29 72.94
C VAL A 403 -30.15 -29.94 74.05
N VAL A 404 -30.12 -30.71 75.14
CA VAL A 404 -30.95 -30.46 76.33
C VAL A 404 -30.51 -29.16 76.98
N GLN A 405 -31.48 -28.37 77.46
CA GLN A 405 -31.25 -27.09 78.14
C GLN A 405 -30.16 -27.21 79.22
N GLY A 406 -29.15 -26.33 79.17
CA GLY A 406 -28.03 -26.30 80.12
C GLY A 406 -26.81 -27.16 79.75
N LYS A 407 -26.80 -27.85 78.60
CA LYS A 407 -25.64 -28.61 78.09
C LYS A 407 -24.96 -27.88 76.94
N THR A 408 -23.64 -28.04 76.81
CA THR A 408 -22.84 -27.47 75.72
C THR A 408 -23.12 -28.16 74.39
N ALA A 409 -23.42 -27.38 73.35
CA ALA A 409 -23.53 -27.85 71.97
C ALA A 409 -22.17 -27.75 71.27
N THR A 410 -21.42 -28.87 71.17
CA THR A 410 -20.15 -28.93 70.42
C THR A 410 -20.24 -29.28 68.94
#